data_AF-A0A9P0ZTD4-F1
#
_entry.id   AF-A0A9P0ZTD4-F1
#
_cell.length_a   1.000
_cell.length_b   1.000
_cell.length_c   1.000
_cell.angle_alpha   90.00
_cell.angle_beta   90.00
_cell.angle_gamma   90.00
#
_symmetry.space_group_name_H-M   'P 1'
#
loop_
_entity.id
_entity.type
_entity.pdbx_description
1 polymer ?
#
loop_
_entity_poly.entity_id
_entity_poly.type
_entity_poly.pdbx_seq_one_letter_code
_entity_poly.pdbx_strand_id
1 'polypeptide(L)'
;MMDVKPGRVKRQKTIDGSPKTYYHYFHVDIFLEVIDRLIQEMNNRFTESSSELLMCIASLSPKDSFSNFDVKRLLRLANLYPDDFSSREKFELNEQLRMFITFVKSSPRFSGLQSIGDLAKTLVETEWHTTYKLVYRLIQLALVLPVTTA
;
A
#
# COMPACT_ATOMS: atom_id res chain seq x y z
N MET A 1 -8.97 69.29 8.29
CA MET A 1 -7.80 68.69 7.61
C MET A 1 -8.08 67.19 7.50
N MET A 2 -8.32 66.72 6.27
CA MET A 2 -8.38 65.33 5.75
C MET A 2 -9.42 64.33 6.31
N ASP A 3 -10.53 64.19 5.56
CA ASP A 3 -11.41 63.02 5.55
C ASP A 3 -10.70 61.80 4.92
N VAL A 4 -10.57 60.71 5.68
CA VAL A 4 -10.08 59.42 5.16
C VAL A 4 -11.27 58.65 4.60
N LYS A 5 -11.36 58.51 3.28
CA LYS A 5 -12.34 57.64 2.63
C LYS A 5 -11.90 56.17 2.77
N PRO A 6 -12.77 55.25 3.24
CA PRO A 6 -12.42 53.84 3.32
C PRO A 6 -12.34 53.24 1.91
N GLY A 7 -11.18 52.69 1.56
CA GLY A 7 -10.96 51.96 0.31
C GLY A 7 -11.82 50.70 0.27
N ARG A 8 -12.66 50.57 -0.76
CA ARG A 8 -13.49 49.39 -0.99
C ARG A 8 -12.59 48.24 -1.44
N VAL A 9 -12.38 47.24 -0.57
CA VAL A 9 -11.62 46.03 -0.89
C VAL A 9 -12.27 45.38 -2.12
N LYS A 10 -11.53 45.31 -3.24
CA LYS A 10 -11.98 44.63 -4.46
C LYS A 10 -12.18 43.15 -4.14
N ARG A 11 -13.43 42.68 -4.16
CA ARG A 11 -13.73 41.24 -4.08
C ARG A 11 -13.10 40.54 -5.28
N GLN A 12 -12.27 39.53 -5.03
CA GLN A 12 -11.77 38.65 -6.06
C GLN A 12 -12.94 38.00 -6.78
N LYS A 13 -12.82 37.90 -8.10
CA LYS A 13 -13.80 37.28 -8.98
C LYS A 13 -13.25 35.94 -9.46
N THR A 14 -14.13 34.98 -9.67
CA THR A 14 -13.83 33.72 -10.35
C THR A 14 -13.59 33.97 -11.85
N ILE A 15 -13.15 32.93 -12.56
CA ILE A 15 -12.80 33.00 -14.00
C ILE A 15 -14.01 33.42 -14.87
N ASP A 16 -15.24 33.14 -14.42
CA ASP A 16 -16.50 33.56 -15.05
C ASP A 16 -16.98 34.97 -14.63
N GLY A 17 -16.20 35.69 -13.82
CA GLY A 17 -16.51 37.05 -13.38
C GLY A 17 -17.49 37.14 -12.20
N SER A 18 -17.96 36.02 -11.65
CA SER A 18 -18.84 35.99 -10.48
C SER A 18 -18.09 36.27 -9.17
N PRO A 19 -18.76 36.79 -8.12
CA PRO A 19 -18.09 37.09 -6.85
C PRO A 19 -17.62 35.80 -6.18
N LYS A 20 -16.32 35.70 -5.90
CA LYS A 20 -15.75 34.54 -5.20
C LYS A 20 -16.37 34.44 -3.81
N THR A 21 -17.13 33.37 -3.55
CA THR A 21 -17.74 33.12 -2.24
C THR A 21 -16.67 32.59 -1.29
N TYR A 22 -16.85 32.80 0.03
CA TYR A 22 -15.95 32.21 1.03
C TYR A 22 -15.84 30.70 0.87
N TYR A 23 -16.95 30.03 0.56
CA TYR A 23 -16.96 28.60 0.26
C TYR A 23 -16.05 28.23 -0.91
N HIS A 24 -16.12 28.96 -2.03
CA HIS A 24 -15.27 28.72 -3.18
C HIS A 24 -13.78 28.96 -2.86
N TYR A 25 -13.46 30.01 -2.10
CA TYR A 25 -12.08 30.28 -1.68
C TYR A 25 -11.50 29.15 -0.82
N PHE A 26 -12.21 28.74 0.24
CA PHE A 26 -11.71 27.68 1.11
C PHE A 26 -11.72 26.30 0.44
N HIS A 27 -12.77 25.95 -0.29
CA HIS A 27 -12.91 24.61 -0.86
C HIS A 27 -12.09 24.43 -2.14
N VAL A 28 -12.06 25.42 -3.04
CA VAL A 28 -11.42 25.29 -4.35
C VAL A 28 -9.98 25.80 -4.30
N ASP A 29 -9.73 27.01 -3.78
CA ASP A 29 -8.38 27.57 -3.84
C ASP A 29 -7.46 27.00 -2.76
N ILE A 30 -7.99 26.65 -1.59
CA ILE A 30 -7.16 26.17 -0.48
C ILE A 30 -7.21 24.64 -0.39
N PHE A 31 -8.39 24.07 -0.22
CA PHE A 31 -8.51 22.65 0.11
C PHE A 31 -8.07 21.72 -1.02
N LEU A 32 -8.54 21.97 -2.26
CA LEU A 32 -8.10 21.17 -3.42
C LEU A 32 -6.61 21.35 -3.71
N GLU A 33 -6.08 22.57 -3.61
CA GLU A 33 -4.64 22.81 -3.82
C GLU A 33 -3.78 22.05 -2.79
N VAL A 34 -4.23 21.99 -1.53
CA VAL A 34 -3.57 21.19 -0.49
C VAL A 34 -3.64 19.70 -0.81
N ILE A 35 -4.78 19.18 -1.27
CA ILE A 35 -4.91 17.77 -1.68
C ILE A 35 -3.98 17.45 -2.84
N ASP A 36 -3.95 18.28 -3.88
CA ASP A 36 -3.11 18.07 -5.06
C ASP A 36 -1.63 18.06 -4.67
N ARG A 37 -1.20 18.97 -3.79
CA ARG A 37 0.17 18.97 -3.25
C ARG A 37 0.49 17.72 -2.43
N LEU A 38 -0.44 17.26 -1.57
CA LEU A 38 -0.24 16.04 -0.78
C LEU A 38 -0.13 14.79 -1.67
N ILE A 39 -0.97 14.69 -2.70
CA ILE A 39 -0.90 13.61 -3.69
C ILE A 39 0.42 13.67 -4.45
N GLN A 40 0.83 14.85 -4.89
CA GLN A 40 2.10 15.04 -5.59
C GLN A 40 3.30 14.67 -4.70
N GLU A 41 3.28 15.08 -3.43
CA GLU A 41 4.33 14.77 -2.47
C GLU A 41 4.37 13.27 -2.14
N MET A 42 3.20 12.62 -2.01
CA MET A 42 3.11 11.16 -1.91
C MET A 42 3.70 10.45 -3.13
N ASN A 43 3.34 10.88 -4.35
CA ASN A 43 3.85 10.29 -5.59
C ASN A 43 5.36 10.52 -5.76
N ASN A 44 5.89 11.63 -5.24
CA ASN A 44 7.33 11.90 -5.24
C ASN A 44 8.08 11.02 -4.23
N ARG A 45 7.47 10.75 -3.07
CA ARG A 45 8.06 9.91 -2.01
C ARG A 45 7.93 8.40 -2.29
N PHE A 46 6.82 7.98 -2.90
CA PHE A 46 6.57 6.61 -3.31
C PHE A 46 6.64 6.48 -4.83
N THR A 47 7.81 6.06 -5.32
CA THR A 47 7.96 5.66 -6.73
C THR A 47 6.95 4.56 -7.09
N GLU A 48 6.62 4.44 -8.38
CA GLU A 48 5.74 3.38 -8.89
C GLU A 48 6.15 1.99 -8.38
N SER A 49 7.46 1.72 -8.34
CA SER A 49 8.02 0.46 -7.82
C SER A 49 7.77 0.25 -6.32
N SER A 50 7.85 1.30 -5.50
CA SER A 50 7.60 1.21 -4.05
C SER A 50 6.11 1.04 -3.73
N SER A 51 5.22 1.68 -4.49
CA SER A 51 3.76 1.47 -4.40
C SER A 51 3.39 0.05 -4.84
N GLU A 52 3.95 -0.42 -5.95
CA GLU A 52 3.78 -1.80 -6.42
C GLU A 52 4.26 -2.82 -5.37
N LEU A 53 5.43 -2.59 -4.76
CA LEU A 53 5.97 -3.42 -3.69
C LEU A 53 5.00 -3.53 -2.50
N LEU A 54 4.51 -2.40 -1.99
CA LEU A 54 3.56 -2.35 -0.87
C LEU A 54 2.24 -3.08 -1.20
N MET A 55 1.74 -2.89 -2.42
CA MET A 55 0.53 -3.59 -2.88
C MET A 55 0.72 -5.10 -2.98
N CYS A 56 1.92 -5.55 -3.35
CA CYS A 56 2.25 -6.97 -3.36
C CYS A 56 2.40 -7.54 -1.95
N ILE A 57 3.01 -6.80 -1.01
CA ILE A 57 3.11 -7.19 0.40
C ILE A 57 1.73 -7.26 1.06
N ALA A 58 0.84 -6.32 0.75
CA ALA A 58 -0.53 -6.31 1.25
C ALA A 58 -1.30 -7.59 0.88
N SER A 59 -0.93 -8.26 -0.21
CA SER A 59 -1.50 -9.55 -0.60
C SER A 59 -1.08 -10.74 0.27
N LEU A 60 -0.10 -10.58 1.18
CA LEU A 60 0.21 -11.58 2.22
C LEU A 60 -0.63 -11.41 3.49
N SER A 61 -1.43 -10.35 3.59
CA SER A 61 -2.20 -10.05 4.81
C SER A 61 -3.16 -11.19 5.16
N PRO A 62 -3.10 -11.73 6.39
CA PRO A 62 -4.05 -12.76 6.83
C PRO A 62 -5.42 -12.19 7.22
N LYS A 63 -5.56 -10.86 7.30
CA LYS A 63 -6.82 -10.19 7.67
C LYS A 63 -7.97 -10.62 6.77
N ASP A 64 -9.16 -10.63 7.36
CA ASP A 64 -10.42 -10.98 6.69
C ASP A 64 -10.34 -12.31 5.93
N SER A 65 -9.70 -13.30 6.55
CA SER A 65 -9.47 -14.63 5.96
C SER A 65 -8.70 -14.56 4.63
N PHE A 66 -7.57 -13.85 4.64
CA PHE A 66 -6.70 -13.68 3.46
C PHE A 66 -7.47 -13.13 2.24
N SER A 67 -8.35 -12.14 2.46
CA SER A 67 -9.22 -11.57 1.41
C SER A 67 -8.42 -10.93 0.27
N ASN A 68 -7.27 -10.33 0.59
CA ASN A 68 -6.38 -9.65 -0.36
C ASN A 68 -5.38 -10.58 -1.06
N PHE A 69 -5.44 -11.89 -0.79
CA PHE A 69 -4.48 -12.85 -1.34
C PHE A 69 -4.59 -12.94 -2.86
N ASP A 70 -3.51 -12.59 -3.54
CA ASP A 70 -3.44 -12.57 -5.00
C ASP A 70 -2.12 -13.20 -5.46
N VAL A 71 -2.22 -14.37 -6.09
CA VAL A 71 -1.06 -15.12 -6.58
C VAL A 71 -0.23 -14.31 -7.59
N LYS A 72 -0.86 -13.54 -8.47
CA LYS A 72 -0.15 -12.75 -9.49
C LYS A 72 0.68 -11.64 -8.85
N ARG A 73 0.11 -10.96 -7.85
CA ARG A 73 0.85 -9.93 -7.09
C ARG A 73 2.00 -10.52 -6.28
N LEU A 74 1.81 -11.70 -5.69
CA LEU A 74 2.89 -12.37 -4.95
C LEU A 74 4.01 -12.90 -5.87
N LEU A 75 3.67 -13.32 -7.09
CA LEU A 75 4.69 -13.60 -8.12
C LEU A 75 5.39 -12.33 -8.59
N ARG A 76 4.68 -11.20 -8.64
CA ARG A 76 5.29 -9.90 -8.92
C ARG A 76 6.25 -9.49 -7.80
N LEU A 77 5.91 -9.74 -6.53
CA LEU A 77 6.83 -9.57 -5.40
C LEU A 77 8.13 -10.34 -5.62
N ALA A 78 8.06 -11.62 -5.97
CA ALA A 78 9.24 -12.43 -6.27
C ALA A 78 10.05 -11.88 -7.47
N ASN A 79 9.42 -11.19 -8.42
CA ASN A 79 10.11 -10.56 -9.53
C ASN A 79 10.87 -9.29 -9.13
N LEU A 80 10.46 -8.61 -8.05
CA LEU A 80 11.18 -7.47 -7.49
C LEU A 80 12.47 -7.91 -6.76
N TYR A 81 12.62 -9.21 -6.47
CA TYR A 81 13.80 -9.81 -5.85
C TYR A 81 14.46 -10.85 -6.77
N PRO A 82 15.11 -10.42 -7.86
CA PRO A 82 15.72 -11.34 -8.83
C PRO A 82 16.85 -12.19 -8.24
N ASP A 83 17.54 -11.69 -7.21
CA ASP A 83 18.65 -12.40 -6.55
C ASP A 83 18.15 -13.46 -5.55
N ASP A 84 16.95 -13.29 -4.99
CA ASP A 84 16.35 -14.23 -4.02
C ASP A 84 15.51 -15.33 -4.66
N PHE A 85 15.12 -15.18 -5.92
CA PHE A 85 14.29 -16.15 -6.66
C PHE A 85 14.80 -16.41 -8.07
N SER A 86 15.26 -17.64 -8.32
CA SER A 86 15.53 -18.13 -9.66
C SER A 86 14.25 -18.27 -10.49
N SER A 87 14.37 -18.30 -11.82
CA SER A 87 13.24 -18.53 -12.73
C SER A 87 12.49 -19.83 -12.44
N ARG A 88 13.22 -20.89 -12.02
CA ARG A 88 12.63 -22.17 -11.63
C ARG A 88 11.85 -22.05 -10.32
N GLU A 89 12.40 -21.39 -9.31
CA GLU A 89 11.71 -21.18 -8.04
C GLU A 89 10.45 -20.31 -8.21
N LYS A 90 10.44 -19.34 -9.14
CA LYS A 90 9.22 -18.56 -9.43
C LYS A 90 8.08 -19.41 -9.98
N PHE A 91 8.41 -20.40 -10.82
CA PHE A 91 7.42 -21.37 -11.30
C PHE A 91 6.90 -22.25 -10.16
N GLU A 92 7.79 -22.76 -9.31
CA GLU A 92 7.40 -23.57 -8.15
C GLU A 92 6.61 -22.77 -7.11
N LEU A 93 6.96 -21.51 -6.91
CA LEU A 93 6.28 -20.58 -6.02
C LEU A 93 4.81 -20.39 -6.42
N ASN A 94 4.51 -20.30 -7.72
CA ASN A 94 3.12 -20.21 -8.20
C ASN A 94 2.28 -21.39 -7.71
N GLU A 95 2.82 -22.62 -7.81
CA GLU A 95 2.14 -23.82 -7.35
C GLU A 95 2.05 -23.87 -5.81
N GLN A 96 3.14 -23.54 -5.11
CA GLN A 96 3.13 -23.48 -3.65
C GLN A 96 2.12 -22.45 -3.12
N LEU A 97 1.98 -21.28 -3.74
CA LEU A 97 1.01 -20.24 -3.33
C LEU A 97 -0.44 -20.72 -3.44
N ARG A 98 -0.78 -21.46 -4.50
CA ARG A 98 -2.13 -22.03 -4.70
C ARG A 98 -2.48 -23.09 -3.66
N MET A 99 -1.52 -23.93 -3.31
CA MET A 99 -1.70 -24.92 -2.25
C MET A 99 -1.75 -24.25 -0.87
N PHE A 100 -0.86 -23.28 -0.63
CA PHE A 100 -0.74 -22.55 0.62
C PHE A 100 -2.04 -21.87 1.02
N ILE A 101 -2.68 -21.12 0.10
CA ILE A 101 -3.92 -20.40 0.43
C ILE A 101 -5.05 -21.35 0.83
N THR A 102 -5.14 -22.50 0.17
CA THR A 102 -6.13 -23.54 0.50
C THR A 102 -5.86 -24.12 1.89
N PHE A 103 -4.58 -24.35 2.22
CA PHE A 103 -4.14 -24.85 3.51
C PHE A 103 -4.42 -23.86 4.65
N VAL A 104 -3.99 -22.60 4.52
CA VAL A 104 -4.18 -21.62 5.60
C VAL A 104 -5.65 -21.25 5.81
N LYS A 105 -6.48 -21.26 4.76
CA LYS A 105 -7.92 -21.02 4.90
C LYS A 105 -8.69 -22.17 5.56
N SER A 106 -8.21 -23.40 5.43
CA SER A 106 -8.86 -24.59 6.01
C SER A 106 -8.42 -24.88 7.44
N SER A 107 -7.29 -24.33 7.87
CA SER A 107 -6.72 -24.61 9.18
C SER A 107 -7.13 -23.55 10.23
N PRO A 108 -7.73 -23.95 11.36
CA PRO A 108 -8.12 -23.01 12.42
C PRO A 108 -6.92 -22.32 13.08
N ARG A 109 -5.72 -22.88 12.94
CA ARG A 109 -4.47 -22.30 13.46
C ARG A 109 -4.13 -20.95 12.83
N PHE A 110 -4.58 -20.71 11.59
CA PHE A 110 -4.35 -19.47 10.86
C PHE A 110 -5.58 -18.55 10.86
N SER A 111 -6.63 -18.89 11.62
CA SER A 111 -7.82 -18.05 11.74
C SER A 111 -7.54 -16.83 12.63
N GLY A 112 -8.05 -15.67 12.22
CA GLY A 112 -8.02 -14.45 13.04
C GLY A 112 -6.66 -13.76 13.20
N LEU A 113 -5.63 -14.19 12.48
CA LEU A 113 -4.31 -13.53 12.49
C LEU A 113 -4.41 -12.09 11.97
N GLN A 114 -3.73 -11.15 12.62
CA GLN A 114 -3.87 -9.72 12.36
C GLN A 114 -2.71 -9.14 11.55
N SER A 115 -1.57 -9.81 11.51
CA SER A 115 -0.36 -9.33 10.85
C SER A 115 0.40 -10.43 10.12
N ILE A 116 1.25 -10.02 9.17
CA ILE A 116 2.20 -10.90 8.50
C ILE A 116 3.19 -11.52 9.52
N GLY A 117 3.52 -10.79 10.59
CA GLY A 117 4.35 -11.29 11.68
C GLY A 117 3.70 -12.46 12.42
N ASP A 118 2.40 -12.37 12.71
CA ASP A 118 1.65 -13.48 13.32
C ASP A 118 1.64 -14.70 12.40
N LEU A 119 1.39 -14.49 11.10
CA LEU A 119 1.46 -15.55 10.08
C LEU A 119 2.83 -16.25 10.07
N ALA A 120 3.91 -15.48 10.03
CA ALA A 120 5.27 -16.02 10.02
C ALA A 120 5.55 -16.85 11.28
N LYS A 121 5.15 -16.32 12.46
CA LYS A 121 5.31 -17.01 13.73
C LYS A 121 4.54 -18.33 13.76
N THR A 122 3.26 -18.32 13.37
CA THR A 122 2.43 -19.53 13.32
C THR A 122 2.99 -20.56 12.36
N LEU A 123 3.53 -20.18 11.19
CA LEU A 123 4.18 -21.11 10.25
C LEU A 123 5.42 -21.79 10.82
N VAL A 124 6.16 -21.09 11.69
CA VAL A 124 7.31 -21.66 12.39
C VAL A 124 6.86 -22.63 13.48
N GLU A 125 5.94 -22.21 14.34
CA GLU A 125 5.39 -23.01 15.44
C GLU A 125 4.73 -24.31 14.96
N THR A 126 4.16 -24.30 13.76
CA THR A 126 3.49 -25.44 13.14
C THR A 126 4.37 -26.18 12.13
N GLU A 127 5.65 -25.80 12.01
CA GLU A 127 6.65 -26.38 11.10
C GLU A 127 6.33 -26.27 9.59
N TRP A 128 5.20 -25.68 9.19
CA TRP A 128 4.80 -25.56 7.78
C TRP A 128 5.66 -24.63 6.95
N HIS A 129 6.49 -23.79 7.58
CA HIS A 129 7.52 -23.01 6.89
C HIS A 129 8.50 -23.88 6.08
N THR A 130 8.73 -25.15 6.45
CA THR A 130 9.57 -26.07 5.67
C THR A 130 8.84 -26.73 4.50
N THR A 131 7.50 -26.77 4.53
CA THR A 131 6.71 -27.30 3.41
C THR A 131 6.49 -26.21 2.37
N TYR A 132 6.17 -24.99 2.82
CA TYR A 132 5.93 -23.82 1.98
C TYR A 132 7.14 -22.89 1.96
N LYS A 133 8.35 -23.44 1.70
CA LYS A 133 9.63 -22.71 1.82
C LYS A 133 9.68 -21.43 0.99
N LEU A 134 9.15 -21.45 -0.23
CA LEU A 134 9.20 -20.28 -1.13
C LEU A 134 8.21 -19.21 -0.70
N VAL A 135 7.04 -19.61 -0.20
CA VAL A 135 6.07 -18.68 0.40
C VAL A 135 6.63 -18.09 1.68
N TYR A 136 7.27 -18.90 2.52
CA TYR A 136 7.91 -18.42 3.74
C TYR A 136 9.05 -17.45 3.43
N ARG A 137 9.85 -17.68 2.38
CA ARG A 137 10.86 -16.73 1.89
C ARG A 137 10.22 -15.38 1.48
N LEU A 138 9.10 -15.39 0.76
CA LEU A 138 8.36 -14.15 0.44
C LEU A 138 7.93 -13.40 1.70
N ILE A 139 7.42 -14.13 2.70
CA ILE A 139 7.01 -13.55 3.99
C ILE A 139 8.21 -12.95 4.72
N GLN A 140 9.36 -13.63 4.71
CA GLN A 140 10.59 -13.09 5.30
C GLN A 140 11.02 -11.80 4.60
N LEU A 141 11.02 -11.76 3.27
CA LEU A 141 11.34 -10.54 2.51
C LEU A 141 10.36 -9.40 2.86
N ALA A 142 9.07 -9.68 2.96
CA ALA A 142 8.05 -8.71 3.36
C ALA A 142 8.25 -8.18 4.79
N LEU A 143 8.80 -8.98 5.70
CA LEU A 143 9.06 -8.60 7.09
C LEU A 143 10.41 -7.90 7.29
N VAL A 144 11.41 -8.26 6.50
CA VAL A 144 12.79 -7.74 6.60
C VAL A 144 12.91 -6.39 5.91
N LEU A 145 12.04 -6.08 4.96
CA LEU A 145 11.93 -4.74 4.41
C LEU A 145 11.74 -3.74 5.54
N PRO A 146 12.74 -2.88 5.83
CA PRO A 146 12.41 -1.60 6.40
C PRO A 146 11.53 -0.95 5.34
N VAL A 147 10.43 -0.31 5.75
CA VAL A 147 10.05 0.90 5.04
C VAL A 147 11.32 1.74 5.07
N THR A 148 12.13 1.71 4.02
CA THR A 148 13.33 2.51 3.93
C THR A 148 12.81 3.92 4.07
N THR A 149 13.06 4.47 5.25
CA THR A 149 12.87 5.84 5.64
C THR A 149 13.68 6.67 4.65
N ALA A 150 13.03 7.03 3.55
CA ALA A 150 13.44 8.08 2.63
C ALA A 150 12.70 9.37 3.01
#